data_AF-A0A9P0HRH4-F1
#
_entry.id   AF-A0A9P0HRH4-F1
#
_cell.length_a   1.000
_cell.length_b   1.000
_cell.length_c   1.000
_cell.angle_alpha   90.00
_cell.angle_beta   90.00
_cell.angle_gamma   90.00
#
_symmetry.space_group_name_H-M   'P 1'
#
loop_
_entity.id
_entity.type
_entity.pdbx_description
1 polymer ?
#
loop_
_entity_poly.entity_id
_entity_poly.type
_entity_poly.pdbx_seq_one_letter_code
_entity_poly.pdbx_strand_id
1 'polypeptide(L)'
;MFCGGWVRSGVGSWVWVWVGSWMRMWMGPWFRFISWFWVRAWVGSWMRMWMGPWFRFISWFWVRVWVGSWMRMWMGPWFRFISWFWVRVWVGSWMRMWMGPWFRFISWFWVRVWVGSWMRMWMGPWFRFISWFWVRSRMGMWFWFRFGFFCWARMRMRTWTEIILF
;
A
#
# COMPACT_ATOMS: atom_id res chain seq x y z
N MET A 1 11.89 -25.87 -110.29
CA MET A 1 12.33 -25.45 -108.93
C MET A 1 11.41 -24.42 -108.25
N PHE A 2 10.24 -24.04 -108.81
CA PHE A 2 9.42 -22.97 -108.22
C PHE A 2 8.35 -23.46 -107.22
N CYS A 3 7.73 -24.63 -107.39
CA CYS A 3 6.59 -25.03 -106.52
C CYS A 3 6.98 -25.32 -105.05
N GLY A 4 8.18 -25.85 -104.78
CA GLY A 4 8.59 -26.19 -103.40
C GLY A 4 8.87 -24.97 -102.51
N GLY A 5 9.34 -23.87 -103.09
CA GLY A 5 9.65 -22.62 -102.36
C GLY A 5 8.39 -21.85 -101.96
N TRP A 6 7.38 -21.81 -102.83
CA TRP A 6 6.11 -21.13 -102.56
C TRP A 6 5.24 -21.86 -101.53
N VAL A 7 5.18 -23.20 -101.59
CA VAL A 7 4.44 -23.99 -100.61
C VAL A 7 5.11 -23.91 -99.23
N ARG A 8 6.44 -24.04 -99.17
CA ARG A 8 7.17 -23.99 -97.89
C ARG A 8 7.17 -22.59 -97.26
N SER A 9 7.27 -21.52 -98.05
CA SER A 9 7.21 -20.14 -97.54
C SER A 9 5.78 -19.69 -97.21
N GLY A 10 4.80 -19.93 -98.09
CA GLY A 10 3.42 -19.50 -97.91
C GLY A 10 2.68 -20.26 -96.82
N VAL A 11 2.76 -21.60 -96.81
CA VAL A 11 2.10 -22.41 -95.77
C VAL A 11 2.83 -22.26 -94.43
N GLY A 12 4.17 -22.22 -94.45
CA GLY A 12 4.97 -22.02 -93.24
C GLY A 12 4.69 -20.68 -92.56
N SER A 13 4.60 -19.59 -93.33
CA SER A 13 4.27 -18.26 -92.79
C SER A 13 2.82 -18.16 -92.33
N TRP A 14 1.87 -18.74 -93.06
CA TRP A 14 0.47 -18.79 -92.62
C TRP A 14 0.30 -19.55 -91.31
N VAL A 15 0.89 -20.73 -91.19
CA VAL A 15 0.84 -21.54 -89.96
C VAL A 15 1.51 -20.80 -88.81
N TRP A 16 2.67 -20.16 -89.04
CA TRP A 16 3.35 -19.39 -88.00
C TRP A 16 2.50 -18.21 -87.49
N VAL A 17 1.87 -17.47 -88.39
CA VAL A 17 1.05 -16.30 -88.03
C VAL A 17 -0.24 -16.74 -87.33
N TRP A 18 -0.91 -17.77 -87.83
CA TRP A 18 -2.15 -18.27 -87.24
C TRP A 18 -1.92 -18.96 -85.90
N VAL A 19 -0.99 -19.91 -85.84
CA VAL A 19 -0.67 -20.63 -84.59
C VAL A 19 -0.05 -19.65 -83.59
N GLY A 20 0.83 -18.75 -84.03
CA GLY A 20 1.42 -17.72 -83.19
C GLY A 20 0.39 -16.75 -82.62
N SER A 21 -0.56 -16.28 -83.45
CA SER A 21 -1.67 -15.43 -82.98
C SER A 21 -2.60 -16.18 -82.03
N TRP A 22 -2.97 -17.42 -82.36
CA TRP A 22 -3.84 -18.22 -81.51
C TRP A 22 -3.19 -18.53 -80.15
N MET A 23 -1.91 -18.91 -80.14
CA MET A 23 -1.13 -19.11 -78.92
C MET A 23 -1.05 -17.82 -78.08
N ARG A 24 -0.81 -16.66 -78.71
CA ARG A 24 -0.72 -15.38 -77.98
C ARG A 24 -2.05 -14.87 -77.47
N MET A 25 -3.12 -15.02 -78.25
CA MET A 25 -4.45 -14.53 -77.88
C MET A 25 -5.14 -15.43 -76.86
N TRP A 26 -4.96 -16.75 -76.95
CA TRP A 26 -5.74 -17.69 -76.15
C TRP A 26 -4.90 -18.42 -75.10
N MET A 27 -3.82 -19.09 -75.50
CA MET A 27 -3.01 -19.90 -74.58
C MET A 27 -2.24 -19.04 -73.55
N GLY A 28 -1.60 -17.95 -73.99
CA GLY A 28 -0.82 -17.09 -73.11
C GLY A 28 -1.64 -16.45 -71.97
N PRO A 29 -2.79 -15.84 -72.25
CA PRO A 29 -3.69 -15.32 -71.21
C PRO A 29 -4.29 -16.43 -70.35
N TRP A 30 -4.66 -17.57 -70.92
CA TRP A 30 -5.22 -18.70 -70.18
C TRP A 30 -4.23 -19.29 -69.17
N PHE A 31 -2.97 -19.54 -69.57
CA PHE A 31 -1.93 -20.01 -68.66
C PHE A 31 -1.63 -18.99 -67.56
N ARG A 32 -1.59 -17.69 -67.88
CA ARG A 32 -1.39 -16.63 -66.89
C ARG A 32 -2.54 -16.55 -65.90
N PHE A 33 -3.77 -16.66 -66.39
CA PHE A 33 -4.95 -16.66 -65.54
C PHE A 33 -4.97 -17.86 -64.59
N ILE A 34 -4.72 -19.06 -65.10
CA ILE A 34 -4.70 -20.28 -64.29
C ILE A 34 -3.57 -20.23 -63.27
N SER A 35 -2.35 -19.92 -63.68
CA SER A 35 -1.21 -19.82 -62.74
C SER A 35 -1.46 -18.77 -61.66
N TRP A 36 -1.96 -17.58 -62.03
CA TRP A 36 -2.30 -16.54 -61.05
C TRP A 36 -3.42 -16.98 -60.10
N PHE A 37 -4.49 -17.58 -60.63
CA PHE A 37 -5.61 -18.05 -59.82
C PHE A 37 -5.19 -19.15 -58.86
N TRP A 38 -4.46 -20.16 -59.33
CA TRP A 38 -3.98 -21.26 -58.51
C TRP A 38 -3.02 -20.78 -57.43
N VAL A 39 -2.02 -19.95 -57.78
CA VAL A 39 -1.07 -19.40 -56.81
C VAL A 39 -1.81 -18.54 -55.78
N ARG A 40 -2.69 -17.63 -56.21
CA ARG A 40 -3.40 -16.74 -55.30
C ARG A 40 -4.38 -17.49 -54.40
N ALA A 41 -5.10 -18.47 -54.94
CA ALA A 41 -6.06 -19.27 -54.18
C ALA A 41 -5.33 -20.19 -53.18
N TRP A 42 -4.32 -20.95 -53.62
CA TRP A 42 -3.61 -21.89 -52.76
C TRP A 42 -2.70 -21.19 -51.76
N VAL A 43 -1.80 -20.33 -52.22
CA VAL A 43 -0.86 -19.62 -51.33
C VAL A 43 -1.63 -18.65 -50.44
N GLY A 44 -2.63 -17.94 -50.99
CA GLY A 44 -3.45 -17.02 -50.20
C GLY A 44 -4.30 -17.74 -49.15
N SER A 45 -4.91 -18.88 -49.48
CA SER A 45 -5.67 -19.70 -48.53
C SER A 45 -4.76 -20.30 -47.47
N TRP A 46 -3.62 -20.87 -47.87
CA TRP A 46 -2.66 -21.46 -46.94
C TRP A 46 -2.10 -20.42 -45.96
N MET A 47 -1.70 -19.24 -46.45
CA MET A 47 -1.24 -18.12 -45.62
C MET A 47 -2.34 -17.67 -44.64
N ARG A 48 -3.60 -17.58 -45.08
CA ARG A 48 -4.70 -17.15 -44.21
C ARG A 48 -5.11 -18.20 -43.18
N MET A 49 -5.13 -19.47 -43.56
CA MET A 49 -5.54 -20.56 -42.67
C MET A 49 -4.45 -20.92 -41.66
N TRP A 50 -3.18 -20.87 -42.05
CA TRP A 50 -2.10 -21.39 -41.22
C TRP A 50 -1.23 -20.29 -40.63
N MET A 51 -0.65 -19.42 -41.46
CA MET A 51 0.26 -18.37 -40.99
C MET A 51 -0.45 -17.31 -40.13
N GLY A 52 -1.60 -16.81 -40.59
CA GLY A 52 -2.33 -15.76 -39.86
C GLY A 52 -2.72 -16.14 -38.42
N PRO A 53 -3.31 -17.32 -38.18
CA PRO A 53 -3.60 -17.82 -36.85
C PRO A 53 -2.33 -18.14 -36.05
N TRP A 54 -1.31 -18.72 -36.68
CA TRP A 54 -0.04 -19.05 -36.02
C TRP A 54 0.68 -17.80 -35.48
N PHE A 55 0.80 -16.74 -36.28
CA PHE A 55 1.38 -15.46 -35.83
C PHE A 55 0.56 -14.82 -34.71
N ARG A 56 -0.77 -14.86 -34.80
CA ARG A 56 -1.66 -14.36 -33.74
C ARG A 56 -1.51 -15.17 -32.46
N PHE A 57 -1.40 -16.49 -32.55
CA PHE A 57 -1.20 -17.35 -31.40
C PHE A 57 0.14 -17.07 -30.71
N ILE A 58 1.24 -17.01 -31.47
CA ILE A 58 2.57 -16.74 -30.91
C ILE A 58 2.63 -15.37 -30.26
N SER A 59 2.15 -14.32 -30.94
CA SER A 59 2.15 -12.97 -30.38
C SER A 59 1.30 -12.89 -29.11
N TRP A 60 0.10 -13.48 -29.11
CA TRP A 60 -0.74 -13.53 -27.92
C TRP A 60 -0.08 -14.31 -26.78
N PHE A 61 0.51 -15.47 -27.06
CA PHE A 61 1.19 -16.29 -26.07
C PHE A 61 2.38 -15.54 -25.47
N TRP A 62 3.22 -14.94 -26.30
CA TRP A 62 4.41 -14.23 -25.85
C TRP A 62 4.05 -13.00 -25.00
N VAL A 63 3.09 -12.20 -25.43
CA VAL A 63 2.67 -11.02 -24.65
C VAL A 63 1.96 -11.46 -23.37
N ARG A 64 0.95 -12.32 -23.47
CA ARG A 64 0.08 -12.59 -22.32
C ARG A 64 0.72 -13.54 -21.31
N VAL A 65 1.38 -14.59 -21.79
CA VAL A 65 1.99 -15.59 -20.92
C VAL A 65 3.36 -15.12 -20.47
N TRP A 66 4.26 -14.77 -21.39
CA TRP A 66 5.62 -14.43 -21.01
C TRP A 66 5.71 -13.06 -20.32
N VAL A 67 5.25 -11.98 -20.97
CA VAL A 67 5.32 -10.63 -20.36
C VAL A 67 4.40 -10.54 -19.15
N GLY A 68 3.18 -11.09 -19.24
CA GLY A 68 2.25 -11.13 -18.12
C GLY A 68 2.80 -11.89 -16.90
N SER A 69 3.40 -13.06 -17.11
CA SER A 69 4.00 -13.82 -16.00
C SER A 69 5.24 -13.14 -15.44
N TRP A 70 6.08 -12.55 -16.28
CA TRP A 70 7.26 -11.80 -15.84
C TRP A 70 6.87 -10.61 -14.96
N MET A 71 5.89 -9.80 -15.40
CA MET A 71 5.34 -8.69 -14.61
C MET A 71 4.77 -9.19 -13.27
N ARG A 72 4.05 -10.32 -13.28
CA ARG A 72 3.42 -10.85 -12.07
C ARG A 72 4.42 -11.45 -11.09
N MET A 73 5.45 -12.14 -11.57
CA MET A 73 6.47 -12.78 -10.74
C MET A 73 7.51 -11.80 -10.21
N TRP A 74 7.89 -10.80 -11.01
CA TRP A 74 9.00 -9.92 -10.65
C TRP A 74 8.53 -8.55 -10.18
N MET A 75 7.75 -7.83 -10.99
CA MET A 75 7.34 -6.47 -10.66
C MET A 75 6.34 -6.43 -9.49
N GLY A 76 5.33 -7.30 -9.49
CA GLY A 76 4.31 -7.32 -8.44
C GLY A 76 4.88 -7.52 -7.02
N PRO A 77 5.75 -8.52 -6.78
CA PRO A 77 6.42 -8.71 -5.51
C PRO A 77 7.41 -7.58 -5.19
N TRP A 78 8.13 -7.06 -6.17
CA TRP A 78 9.09 -5.98 -5.97
C TRP A 78 8.40 -4.68 -5.48
N PHE A 79 7.31 -4.27 -6.11
CA PHE A 79 6.53 -3.10 -5.66
C PHE A 79 5.93 -3.30 -4.25
N ARG A 80 5.41 -4.51 -3.97
CA ARG A 80 4.91 -4.85 -2.63
C ARG A 80 6.01 -4.83 -1.57
N PHE A 81 7.19 -5.34 -1.91
CA PHE A 81 8.34 -5.33 -1.01
C PHE A 81 8.79 -3.89 -0.71
N ILE A 82 8.95 -3.06 -1.74
CA ILE A 82 9.38 -1.67 -1.56
C ILE A 82 8.37 -0.89 -0.73
N SER A 83 7.08 -0.96 -1.07
CA SER A 83 6.04 -0.26 -0.32
C SER A 83 5.99 -0.71 1.14
N TRP A 84 6.04 -2.02 1.39
CA TRP A 84 6.08 -2.55 2.76
C TRP A 84 7.33 -2.10 3.52
N PHE A 85 8.50 -2.15 2.89
CA PHE A 85 9.76 -1.72 3.49
C PHE A 85 9.71 -0.23 3.84
N TRP A 86 9.27 0.61 2.90
CA TRP A 86 9.19 2.06 3.09
C TRP A 86 8.23 2.43 4.23
N VAL A 87 7.04 1.83 4.27
CA VAL A 87 6.08 2.12 5.34
C VAL A 87 6.59 1.57 6.66
N ARG A 88 6.94 0.29 6.72
CA ARG A 88 7.19 -0.35 8.01
C ARG A 88 8.55 0.03 8.60
N VAL A 89 9.59 0.05 7.76
CA VAL A 89 10.94 0.33 8.23
C VAL A 89 11.15 1.82 8.34
N TRP A 90 10.89 2.58 7.28
CA TRP A 90 11.18 4.02 7.27
C TRP A 90 10.20 4.80 8.16
N VAL A 91 8.90 4.73 7.88
CA VAL A 91 7.90 5.48 8.68
C VAL A 91 7.83 4.95 10.11
N GLY A 92 7.87 3.62 10.29
CA GLY A 92 7.88 3.01 11.61
C GLY A 92 9.10 3.41 12.44
N SER A 93 10.30 3.42 11.85
CA SER A 93 11.51 3.86 12.57
C SER A 93 11.49 5.34 12.86
N TRP A 94 11.01 6.17 11.92
CA TRP A 94 10.89 7.61 12.14
C TRP A 94 9.93 7.92 13.30
N MET A 95 8.76 7.29 13.33
CA MET A 95 7.80 7.43 14.44
C MET A 95 8.43 6.98 15.77
N ARG A 96 9.16 5.87 15.78
CA ARG A 96 9.76 5.34 17.00
C ARG A 96 10.93 6.19 17.50
N MET A 97 11.74 6.75 16.61
CA MET A 97 12.90 7.59 16.98
C MET A 97 12.49 9.00 17.37
N TRP A 98 11.52 9.60 16.70
CA TRP A 98 11.22 11.02 16.88
C TRP A 98 9.95 11.22 17.70
N MET A 99 8.83 10.64 17.30
CA MET A 99 7.54 10.86 17.97
C MET A 99 7.48 10.19 19.34
N GLY A 100 7.93 8.93 19.45
CA GLY A 100 7.88 8.18 20.71
C GLY A 100 8.60 8.87 21.88
N PRO A 101 9.85 9.34 21.71
CA PRO A 101 10.56 10.09 22.73
C PRO A 101 9.93 11.45 23.01
N TRP A 102 9.46 12.15 21.96
CA TRP A 102 8.83 13.46 22.10
C TRP A 102 7.55 13.40 22.96
N PHE A 103 6.65 12.46 22.67
CA PHE A 103 5.44 12.24 23.48
C PHE A 103 5.77 11.84 24.92
N ARG A 104 6.74 10.94 25.12
CA ARG A 104 7.17 10.57 26.48
C ARG A 104 7.74 11.76 27.25
N PHE A 105 8.54 12.59 26.58
CA PHE A 105 9.12 13.79 27.18
C PHE A 105 8.03 14.77 27.60
N ILE A 106 7.08 15.08 26.71
CA ILE A 106 5.99 16.01 27.01
C ILE A 106 5.14 15.51 28.16
N SER A 107 4.73 14.23 28.12
CA SER A 107 3.92 13.64 29.19
C SER A 107 4.68 13.66 30.53
N TRP A 108 5.95 13.30 30.53
CA TRP A 108 6.79 13.35 31.73
C TRP A 108 6.94 14.77 32.26
N PHE A 109 7.18 15.74 31.38
CA PHE A 109 7.32 17.15 31.75
C PHE A 109 6.02 17.69 32.35
N TRP A 110 4.88 17.44 31.71
CA TRP A 110 3.57 17.85 32.21
C TRP A 110 3.26 17.25 33.59
N VAL A 111 3.44 15.94 33.76
CA VAL A 111 3.13 15.30 35.03
C VAL A 111 4.11 15.75 36.12
N ARG A 112 5.41 15.70 35.84
CA ARG A 112 6.41 15.85 36.89
C ARG A 112 6.67 17.31 37.24
N VAL A 113 6.70 18.17 36.23
CA VAL A 113 6.99 19.60 36.41
C VAL A 113 5.70 20.34 36.70
N TRP A 114 4.70 20.26 35.83
CA TRP A 114 3.47 21.05 36.02
C TRP A 114 2.62 20.53 37.18
N VAL A 115 2.16 19.27 37.11
CA VAL A 115 1.31 18.71 38.19
C VAL A 115 2.09 18.60 39.49
N GLY A 116 3.34 18.14 39.43
CA GLY A 116 4.22 18.06 40.60
C GLY A 116 4.46 19.41 41.28
N SER A 117 4.71 20.48 40.52
CA SER A 117 4.89 21.83 41.10
C SER A 117 3.58 22.38 41.65
N TRP A 118 2.47 22.20 40.94
CA TRP A 118 1.16 22.62 41.43
C TRP A 118 0.81 21.95 42.76
N MET A 119 1.00 20.63 42.86
CA MET A 119 0.80 19.87 44.10
C MET A 119 1.70 20.38 45.24
N ARG A 120 2.98 20.69 44.96
CA ARG A 120 3.90 21.20 45.98
C ARG A 120 3.58 22.63 46.42
N MET A 121 3.16 23.49 45.51
CA MET A 121 2.87 24.90 45.81
C MET A 121 1.53 25.08 46.52
N TRP A 122 0.50 24.36 46.09
CA TRP A 122 -0.86 24.60 46.56
C TRP A 122 -1.33 23.54 47.56
N MET A 123 -1.26 22.26 47.19
CA MET A 123 -1.78 21.19 48.04
C MET A 123 -0.89 20.92 49.26
N GLY A 124 0.44 20.90 49.09
CA GLY A 124 1.38 20.59 50.18
C GLY A 124 1.27 21.54 51.39
N PRO A 125 1.26 22.87 51.21
CA PRO A 125 1.04 23.82 52.28
C PRO A 125 -0.36 23.70 52.89
N TRP A 126 -1.38 23.50 52.05
CA TRP A 126 -2.76 23.39 52.50
C TRP A 126 -2.99 22.16 53.39
N PHE A 127 -2.48 20.99 52.98
CA PHE A 127 -2.51 19.77 53.80
C PHE A 127 -1.73 19.91 55.11
N ARG A 128 -0.56 20.57 55.09
CA ARG A 128 0.23 20.83 56.30
C ARG A 128 -0.48 21.79 57.27
N PHE A 129 -1.12 22.83 56.73
CA PHE A 129 -1.89 23.78 57.53
C PHE A 129 -3.07 23.09 58.21
N ILE A 130 -3.82 22.28 57.46
CA ILE A 130 -4.96 21.53 57.99
C ILE A 130 -4.50 20.53 59.03
N SER A 131 -3.50 19.69 58.75
CA SER A 131 -3.02 18.70 59.72
C SER A 131 -2.53 19.36 61.00
N TRP A 132 -1.78 20.46 60.89
CA TRP A 132 -1.35 21.24 62.04
C TRP A 132 -2.53 21.82 62.83
N PHE A 133 -3.51 22.43 62.15
CA PHE A 133 -4.70 23.00 62.77
C PHE A 133 -5.55 21.93 63.48
N TRP A 134 -5.76 20.77 62.85
CA TRP A 134 -6.49 19.65 63.43
C TRP A 134 -5.80 19.09 64.67
N VAL A 135 -4.48 18.84 64.60
CA VAL A 135 -3.70 18.34 65.74
C VAL A 135 -3.72 19.34 66.88
N ARG A 136 -3.50 20.63 66.59
CA ARG A 136 -3.48 21.68 67.62
C ARG A 136 -4.86 21.87 68.26
N SER A 137 -5.93 21.86 67.48
CA SER A 137 -7.30 21.95 68.00
C SER A 137 -7.66 20.75 68.89
N ARG A 138 -7.31 19.53 68.48
CA ARG A 138 -7.54 18.32 69.30
C ARG A 138 -6.72 18.33 70.58
N MET A 139 -5.43 18.67 70.50
CA MET A 139 -4.57 18.75 71.67
C MET A 139 -5.04 19.86 72.63
N GLY A 140 -5.44 21.02 72.10
CA GLY A 140 -5.98 22.12 72.89
C GLY A 140 -7.28 21.76 73.61
N MET A 141 -8.23 21.14 72.91
CA MET A 141 -9.46 20.63 73.53
C MET A 141 -9.15 19.59 74.61
N TRP A 142 -8.28 18.62 74.32
CA TRP A 142 -7.93 17.57 75.28
C TRP A 142 -7.27 18.14 76.54
N PHE A 143 -6.35 19.09 76.37
CA PHE A 143 -5.69 19.77 77.49
C PHE A 143 -6.70 20.60 78.30
N TRP A 144 -7.56 21.37 77.63
CA TRP A 144 -8.57 22.20 78.30
C TRP A 144 -9.58 21.35 79.10
N PHE A 145 -10.08 20.26 78.51
CA PHE A 145 -10.96 19.31 79.22
C PHE A 145 -10.27 18.66 80.41
N ARG A 146 -9.03 18.17 80.25
CA ARG A 146 -8.34 17.44 81.31
C ARG A 146 -7.89 18.35 82.45
N PHE A 147 -7.36 19.52 82.14
CA PHE A 147 -6.94 20.50 83.14
C PHE A 147 -8.15 21.18 83.79
N GLY A 148 -9.20 21.48 83.01
CA GLY A 148 -10.47 22.00 83.52
C GLY A 148 -11.17 21.02 84.44
N PHE A 149 -11.25 19.73 84.06
CA PHE A 149 -11.76 18.67 84.93
C PHE A 149 -10.93 18.52 86.20
N PHE A 150 -9.60 18.56 86.10
CA PHE A 150 -8.71 18.46 87.25
C PHE A 150 -8.87 19.66 88.21
N CYS A 151 -8.94 20.89 87.68
CA CYS A 151 -9.23 22.09 88.45
C CYS A 151 -10.61 22.05 89.11
N TRP A 152 -11.64 21.66 88.37
CA TRP A 152 -13.00 21.51 88.88
C TRP A 152 -13.09 20.45 89.99
N ALA A 153 -12.50 19.28 89.77
CA ALA A 153 -12.43 18.22 90.77
C ALA A 153 -11.69 18.69 92.04
N ARG A 154 -10.59 19.44 91.89
CA ARG A 154 -9.85 20.01 93.02
C ARG A 154 -10.65 21.05 93.79
N MET A 155 -11.38 21.93 93.11
CA MET A 155 -12.28 22.90 93.76
C MET A 155 -13.40 22.18 94.51
N ARG A 156 -14.01 21.17 93.89
CA ARG A 156 -15.09 20.40 94.50
C ARG A 156 -14.62 19.61 95.72
N MET A 157 -13.46 18.97 95.66
CA MET A 157 -12.86 18.28 96.82
C MET A 157 -12.61 19.25 97.99
N ARG A 158 -12.11 20.47 97.72
CA ARG A 158 -11.96 21.51 98.75
C ARG A 158 -13.29 21.89 99.40
N THR A 159 -14.35 22.06 98.61
CA THR A 159 -15.67 22.39 99.18
C THR A 159 -16.23 21.24 100.03
N TRP A 160 -16.02 19.98 99.65
CA TRP A 160 -16.46 18.84 100.46
C TRP A 160 -15.67 18.69 101.76
N THR A 161 -14.35 18.95 101.75
CA THR A 161 -13.54 18.89 102.98
C THR A 161 -13.92 19.97 103.99
N GLU A 162 -14.36 21.15 103.55
CA GLU A 162 -14.84 22.19 104.46
C GLU A 162 -16.26 21.94 105.00
N ILE A 163 -17.10 21.21 104.25
CA ILE A 163 -18.44 20.82 104.71
C ILE A 163 -18.40 19.67 105.73
N ILE A 164 -17.38 18.80 105.70
CA ILE A 164 -17.24 17.65 106.62
C ILE A 164 -16.57 18.06 107.95
N LEU A 165 -15.90 19.21 108.00
CA LEU A 165 -15.22 19.74 109.19
C LEU A 165 -16.10 20.70 110.03
N PHE A 166 -17.39 20.78 109.73
CA PHE A 166 -18.41 21.50 110.49
C PHE A 166 -19.46 20.51 111.02
#